data_AF-A0A3M8DJS2-F1
#
_entry.id   AF-A0A3M8DJS2-F1
#
_cell.length_a   1.000
_cell.length_b   1.000
_cell.length_c   1.000
_cell.angle_alpha   90.00
_cell.angle_beta   90.00
_cell.angle_gamma   90.00
#
_symmetry.space_group_name_H-M   'P 1'
#
loop_
_entity.id
_entity.type
_entity.pdbx_description
1 polymer ?
#
loop_
_entity_poly.entity_id
_entity_poly.type
_entity_poly.pdbx_seq_one_letter_code
_entity_poly.pdbx_strand_id
1 'polypeptide(L)'
;MAGSNFKKDMNQNDIVDSARAFSTSFGILFLVFIIALVGSIYFPPKHEEQATGGATAPSKVDAEAVFKSTCAACHGQNLEGIAGPNLTKVGSKHDAKEIENIIKNGRGGMPPGMLKKADEIKAVAEWLAAKK
;
A
#
# COMPACT_ATOMS: atom_id res chain seq x y z
N MET A 1 -61.86 -45.25 16.00
CA MET A 1 -61.64 -43.97 16.69
C MET A 1 -60.51 -43.25 15.96
N ALA A 2 -60.77 -42.04 15.47
CA ALA A 2 -59.89 -40.96 14.97
C ALA A 2 -58.54 -41.33 14.31
N GLY A 3 -58.13 -40.77 13.18
CA GLY A 3 -58.47 -39.48 12.61
C GLY A 3 -57.35 -39.18 11.61
N SER A 4 -57.76 -38.72 10.45
CA SER A 4 -57.01 -38.65 9.21
C SER A 4 -56.21 -37.36 9.08
N ASN A 5 -55.26 -37.39 8.14
CA ASN A 5 -54.74 -36.24 7.38
C ASN A 5 -53.73 -35.30 8.08
N PHE A 6 -52.47 -35.59 7.80
CA PHE A 6 -51.36 -34.65 7.67
C PHE A 6 -51.69 -33.60 6.57
N LYS A 7 -52.55 -32.63 6.89
CA LYS A 7 -52.87 -31.45 6.06
C LYS A 7 -52.45 -30.23 6.89
N LYS A 8 -51.33 -29.60 6.55
CA LYS A 8 -51.27 -28.45 5.62
C LYS A 8 -51.55 -27.14 6.34
N ASP A 9 -50.48 -26.56 6.86
CA ASP A 9 -50.40 -25.15 7.24
C ASP A 9 -48.93 -24.69 7.24
N MET A 10 -48.23 -24.89 6.12
CA MET A 10 -47.07 -24.05 5.80
C MET A 10 -47.56 -22.89 4.94
N ASN A 11 -47.52 -21.69 5.52
CA ASN A 11 -48.01 -20.44 4.97
C ASN A 11 -47.09 -19.95 3.84
N GLN A 12 -47.65 -19.39 2.78
CA GLN A 12 -46.89 -18.87 1.63
C GLN A 12 -45.94 -17.72 2.02
N ASN A 13 -46.12 -17.11 3.19
CA ASN A 13 -45.29 -16.03 3.71
C ASN A 13 -43.93 -16.51 4.26
N ASP A 14 -43.81 -17.74 4.77
CA ASP A 14 -42.56 -18.26 5.35
C ASP A 14 -41.53 -18.64 4.27
N ILE A 15 -42.02 -19.05 3.08
CA ILE A 15 -41.17 -19.34 1.92
C ILE A 15 -40.58 -18.05 1.35
N VAL A 16 -41.36 -16.96 1.30
CA VAL A 16 -40.86 -15.65 0.84
C VAL A 16 -39.99 -14.94 1.88
N ASP A 17 -40.22 -15.12 3.18
CA ASP A 17 -39.33 -14.57 4.22
C ASP A 17 -38.00 -15.35 4.33
N SER A 18 -38.02 -16.67 4.13
CA SER A 18 -36.78 -17.47 4.04
C SER A 18 -36.00 -17.19 2.75
N ALA A 19 -36.69 -17.00 1.63
CA ALA A 19 -36.06 -16.59 0.36
C ALA A 19 -35.54 -15.14 0.40
N ARG A 20 -36.21 -14.23 1.11
CA ARG A 20 -35.74 -12.86 1.35
C ARG A 20 -34.54 -12.84 2.30
N ALA A 21 -34.58 -13.59 3.40
CA ALA A 21 -33.47 -13.69 4.35
C ALA A 21 -32.21 -14.31 3.73
N PHE A 22 -32.37 -15.27 2.82
CA PHE A 22 -31.25 -15.85 2.07
C PHE A 22 -30.72 -14.89 0.99
N SER A 23 -31.62 -14.15 0.32
CA SER A 23 -31.27 -13.16 -0.72
C SER A 23 -30.61 -11.90 -0.15
N THR A 24 -31.00 -11.44 1.04
CA THR A 24 -30.36 -10.30 1.71
C THR A 24 -28.95 -10.64 2.18
N SER A 25 -28.71 -11.87 2.65
CA SER A 25 -27.38 -12.27 3.12
C SER A 25 -26.38 -12.45 1.96
N PHE A 26 -26.82 -13.07 0.86
CA PHE A 26 -26.01 -13.19 -0.36
C PHE A 26 -25.84 -11.84 -1.07
N GLY A 27 -26.88 -10.98 -1.07
CA GLY A 27 -26.86 -9.66 -1.69
C GLY A 27 -25.93 -8.66 -1.01
N ILE A 28 -25.85 -8.68 0.33
CA ILE A 28 -24.91 -7.83 1.08
C ILE A 28 -23.47 -8.26 0.81
N LEU A 29 -23.18 -9.57 0.80
CA LEU A 29 -21.85 -10.08 0.45
C LEU A 29 -21.48 -9.78 -1.01
N PHE A 30 -22.43 -9.89 -1.93
CA PHE A 30 -22.22 -9.57 -3.35
C PHE A 30 -22.02 -8.07 -3.57
N LEU A 31 -22.71 -7.22 -2.80
CA LEU A 31 -22.54 -5.77 -2.83
C LEU A 31 -21.20 -5.34 -2.25
N VAL A 32 -20.75 -5.95 -1.14
CA VAL A 32 -19.40 -5.72 -0.59
C VAL A 32 -18.32 -6.22 -1.55
N PHE A 33 -18.53 -7.35 -2.23
CA PHE A 33 -17.61 -7.87 -3.24
C PHE A 33 -17.54 -6.96 -4.47
N ILE A 34 -18.67 -6.44 -4.94
CA ILE A 34 -18.73 -5.47 -6.05
C ILE A 34 -18.06 -4.14 -5.66
N ILE A 35 -18.27 -3.66 -4.44
CA ILE A 35 -17.60 -2.46 -3.93
C ILE A 35 -16.09 -2.70 -3.81
N ALA A 36 -15.65 -3.89 -3.37
CA ALA A 36 -14.23 -4.25 -3.33
C ALA A 36 -13.60 -4.37 -4.72
N LEU A 37 -14.34 -4.89 -5.72
CA LEU A 37 -13.87 -5.05 -7.09
C LEU A 37 -13.78 -3.69 -7.80
N VAL A 38 -14.84 -2.88 -7.74
CA VAL A 38 -14.84 -1.51 -8.29
C VAL A 38 -13.83 -0.63 -7.54
N GLY A 39 -13.74 -0.80 -6.22
CA GLY A 39 -12.73 -0.18 -5.37
C GLY A 39 -11.31 -0.54 -5.80
N SER A 40 -11.03 -1.79 -6.17
CA SER A 40 -9.71 -2.19 -6.68
C SER A 40 -9.38 -1.62 -8.06
N ILE A 41 -10.39 -1.37 -8.91
CA ILE A 41 -10.20 -0.74 -10.23
C ILE A 41 -9.95 0.76 -10.10
N TYR A 42 -10.62 1.44 -9.17
CA TYR A 42 -10.45 2.88 -8.93
C TYR A 42 -9.33 3.22 -7.95
N PHE A 43 -8.99 2.30 -7.05
CA PHE A 43 -7.98 2.43 -6.00
C PHE A 43 -7.11 1.16 -6.02
N PRO A 44 -6.05 1.13 -6.85
CA PRO A 44 -5.18 -0.03 -6.90
C PRO A 44 -4.59 -0.28 -5.51
N PRO A 45 -4.75 -1.49 -4.93
CA PRO A 45 -4.09 -1.83 -3.68
C PRO A 45 -2.58 -1.82 -3.93
N LYS A 46 -1.91 -0.74 -3.50
CA LYS A 46 -0.46 -0.77 -3.36
C LYS A 46 -0.19 -1.80 -2.28
N HIS A 47 0.51 -2.87 -2.65
CA HIS A 47 0.96 -3.91 -1.74
C HIS A 47 1.62 -3.26 -0.52
N GLU A 48 0.85 -3.25 0.57
CA GLU A 48 1.29 -2.86 1.89
C GLU A 48 2.00 -4.09 2.46
N GLU A 49 3.30 -4.19 2.18
CA GLU A 49 4.17 -5.05 2.96
C GLU A 49 4.35 -4.39 4.33
N GLN A 50 3.64 -4.95 5.31
CA GLN A 50 3.83 -4.67 6.72
C GLN A 50 5.30 -4.89 7.11
N ALA A 51 6.00 -3.79 7.37
CA ALA A 51 7.22 -3.82 8.17
C ALA A 51 7.01 -2.93 9.40
N THR A 52 7.15 -3.55 10.54
CA THR A 52 6.97 -3.01 11.88
C THR A 52 8.04 -1.96 12.21
N GLY A 53 7.62 -0.88 12.86
CA GLY A 53 8.49 -0.07 13.74
C GLY A 53 8.88 1.31 13.22
N GLY A 54 8.23 2.34 13.78
CA GLY A 54 8.72 3.73 13.76
C GLY A 54 7.70 4.70 13.19
N ALA A 55 6.90 5.30 14.08
CA ALA A 55 5.92 6.31 13.73
C ALA A 55 6.56 7.51 13.01
N THR A 56 6.22 7.71 11.74
CA THR A 56 5.84 9.01 11.18
C THR A 56 4.88 8.73 10.03
N ALA A 57 3.79 9.50 9.95
CA ALA A 57 2.74 9.33 8.95
C ALA A 57 3.29 9.15 7.53
N PRO A 58 2.68 8.30 6.68
CA PRO A 58 3.12 8.13 5.31
C PRO A 58 3.03 9.48 4.60
N SER A 59 4.20 10.05 4.32
CA SER A 59 4.28 11.17 3.40
C SER A 59 3.65 10.70 2.10
N LYS A 60 2.66 11.45 1.59
CA LYS A 60 1.93 11.17 0.34
C LYS A 60 2.84 11.32 -0.90
N VAL A 61 4.14 11.10 -0.74
CA VAL A 61 5.20 11.27 -1.71
C VAL A 61 5.63 9.90 -2.18
N ASP A 62 5.63 9.70 -3.49
CA ASP A 62 6.17 8.49 -4.09
C ASP A 62 7.71 8.58 -4.12
N ALA A 63 8.33 8.09 -3.04
CA ALA A 63 9.78 8.13 -2.85
C ALA A 63 10.55 7.46 -3.99
N GLU A 64 10.03 6.35 -4.54
CA GLU A 64 10.66 5.64 -5.64
C GLU A 64 10.60 6.45 -6.94
N ALA A 65 9.46 7.09 -7.23
CA ALA A 65 9.33 7.97 -8.39
C ALA A 65 10.26 9.19 -8.28
N VAL A 66 10.39 9.79 -7.09
CA VAL A 66 11.31 10.90 -6.83
C VAL A 66 12.77 10.43 -6.98
N PHE A 67 13.10 9.25 -6.47
CA PHE A 67 14.43 8.68 -6.66
C PHE A 67 14.74 8.46 -8.15
N LYS A 68 13.80 7.87 -8.90
CA LYS A 68 13.96 7.61 -10.34
C LYS A 68 14.13 8.89 -11.16
N SER A 69 13.44 9.96 -10.81
CA SER A 69 13.53 11.23 -11.54
C SER A 69 14.82 11.99 -11.31
N THR A 70 15.41 11.87 -10.12
CA THR A 70 16.50 12.77 -9.68
C THR A 70 17.81 12.05 -9.38
N CYS A 71 17.75 10.85 -8.79
CA CYS A 71 18.91 10.16 -8.23
C CYS A 71 19.42 9.03 -9.14
N ALA A 72 18.52 8.39 -9.90
CA ALA A 72 18.84 7.24 -10.74
C ALA A 72 19.87 7.54 -11.83
N ALA A 73 20.00 8.80 -12.25
CA ALA A 73 21.02 9.22 -13.23
C ALA A 73 22.45 8.87 -12.81
N CYS A 74 22.73 8.86 -11.49
CA CYS A 74 24.04 8.49 -10.97
C CYS A 74 24.02 7.16 -10.21
N HIS A 75 22.93 6.84 -9.53
CA HIS A 75 22.82 5.66 -8.67
C HIS A 75 22.14 4.46 -9.33
N GLY A 76 21.79 4.55 -10.62
CA GLY A 76 21.13 3.48 -11.36
C GLY A 76 19.63 3.41 -11.09
N GLN A 77 18.89 2.81 -12.03
CA GLN A 77 17.43 2.71 -11.90
C GLN A 77 17.00 1.73 -10.80
N ASN A 78 17.84 0.75 -10.50
CA ASN A 78 17.62 -0.27 -9.48
C ASN A 78 18.59 -0.13 -8.31
N LEU A 79 19.15 1.07 -8.08
CA LEU A 79 20.10 1.36 -7.01
C LEU A 79 21.48 0.70 -7.18
N GLU A 80 21.78 0.16 -8.37
CA GLU A 80 22.99 -0.60 -8.64
C GLU A 80 24.28 0.25 -8.61
N GLY A 81 24.15 1.57 -8.78
CA GLY A 81 25.26 2.50 -8.94
C GLY A 81 25.77 2.53 -10.39
N ILE A 82 26.01 3.73 -10.92
CA ILE A 82 26.63 3.94 -12.24
C ILE A 82 27.84 4.86 -12.07
N ALA A 83 27.57 6.12 -11.72
CA ALA A 83 28.58 7.12 -11.39
C ALA A 83 28.67 7.33 -9.87
N GLY A 84 27.54 7.20 -9.18
CA GLY A 84 27.45 7.14 -7.72
C GLY A 84 27.52 5.69 -7.21
N PRO A 85 27.78 5.50 -5.92
CA PRO A 85 27.87 4.18 -5.30
C PRO A 85 26.54 3.42 -5.34
N ASN A 86 26.63 2.09 -5.22
CA ASN A 86 25.49 1.20 -5.05
C ASN A 86 24.71 1.51 -3.76
N LEU A 87 23.39 1.63 -3.87
CA LEU A 87 22.48 1.94 -2.77
C LEU A 87 21.51 0.79 -2.41
N THR A 88 21.63 -0.38 -3.05
CA THR A 88 20.73 -1.54 -2.81
C THR A 88 20.67 -1.99 -1.34
N LYS A 89 21.72 -1.68 -0.56
CA LYS A 89 21.86 -2.01 0.86
C LYS A 89 22.26 -0.81 1.72
N VAL A 90 21.91 0.40 1.28
CA VAL A 90 22.34 1.63 1.97
C VAL A 90 21.79 1.73 3.39
N GLY A 91 20.58 1.22 3.62
CA GLY A 91 19.92 1.16 4.93
C GLY A 91 20.58 0.22 5.94
N SER A 92 21.49 -0.65 5.50
CA SER A 92 22.36 -1.43 6.40
C SER A 92 23.55 -0.62 6.92
N LYS A 93 23.87 0.51 6.29
CA LYS A 93 25.04 1.36 6.64
C LYS A 93 24.65 2.71 7.22
N HIS A 94 23.51 3.25 6.81
CA HIS A 94 23.05 4.58 7.19
C HIS A 94 21.58 4.53 7.59
N ASP A 95 21.21 5.28 8.62
CA ASP A 95 19.81 5.49 8.97
C ASP A 95 19.16 6.59 8.10
N ALA A 96 17.84 6.74 8.22
CA ALA A 96 17.09 7.72 7.43
C ALA A 96 17.57 9.17 7.65
N LYS A 97 18.00 9.53 8.86
CA LYS A 97 18.44 10.90 9.18
C LYS A 97 19.81 11.18 8.57
N GLU A 98 20.68 10.18 8.57
CA GLU A 98 22.00 10.28 7.94
C GLU A 98 21.86 10.36 6.41
N ILE A 99 20.96 9.57 5.82
CA ILE A 99 20.66 9.65 4.39
C ILE A 99 20.06 11.02 4.02
N GLU A 100 19.12 11.54 4.82
CA GLU A 100 18.56 12.88 4.63
C GLU A 100 19.65 13.97 4.64
N ASN A 101 20.59 13.89 5.58
CA ASN A 101 21.72 14.82 5.66
C ASN A 101 22.62 14.72 4.42
N ILE A 102 22.88 13.51 3.92
CA ILE A 102 23.67 13.30 2.70
C ILE A 102 22.93 13.90 1.48
N ILE A 103 21.61 13.68 1.36
CA ILE A 103 20.81 14.25 0.26
C ILE A 103 20.84 15.78 0.28
N LYS A 104 20.73 16.40 1.46
CA LYS A 104 20.75 17.86 1.61
C LYS A 104 22.11 18.47 1.29
N ASN A 105 23.16 17.93 1.91
CA ASN A 105 24.49 18.55 1.90
C ASN A 105 25.40 18.01 0.80
N GLY A 106 24.99 16.96 0.10
CA GLY A 106 25.89 16.23 -0.79
C GLY A 106 26.95 15.45 -0.02
N ARG A 107 27.70 14.62 -0.72
CA ARG A 107 28.85 13.89 -0.16
C ARG A 107 29.83 13.47 -1.25
N GLY A 108 31.11 13.83 -1.07
CA GLY A 108 32.14 13.54 -2.06
C GLY A 108 31.80 14.18 -3.41
N GLY A 109 31.60 13.36 -4.45
CA GLY A 109 31.19 13.82 -5.78
C GLY A 109 29.69 14.10 -5.94
N MET A 110 28.85 13.81 -4.94
CA MET A 110 27.42 14.11 -5.02
C MET A 110 27.16 15.58 -4.64
N PRO A 111 26.61 16.41 -5.54
CA PRO A 111 26.33 17.81 -5.24
C PRO A 111 25.18 17.96 -4.22
N PRO A 112 25.16 19.05 -3.42
CA PRO A 112 24.06 19.36 -2.51
C PRO A 112 22.79 19.79 -3.26
N GLY A 113 21.65 19.71 -2.57
CA GLY A 113 20.41 20.33 -3.05
C GLY A 113 19.75 19.65 -4.26
N MET A 114 20.02 18.36 -4.49
CA MET A 114 19.38 17.57 -5.54
C MET A 114 17.85 17.54 -5.39
N LEU A 115 17.37 17.53 -4.15
CA LEU A 115 15.97 17.69 -3.81
C LEU A 115 15.79 18.97 -2.97
N LYS A 116 14.77 19.76 -3.30
CA LYS A 116 14.50 21.05 -2.63
C LYS A 116 13.39 20.97 -1.59
N LYS A 117 12.47 20.00 -1.73
CA LYS A 117 11.31 19.87 -0.83
C LYS A 117 11.66 18.94 0.33
N ALA A 118 11.43 19.42 1.56
CA ALA A 118 11.74 18.67 2.77
C ALA A 118 11.00 17.31 2.82
N ASP A 119 9.74 17.28 2.44
CA ASP A 119 8.92 16.05 2.44
C ASP A 119 9.44 15.01 1.45
N GLU A 120 9.93 15.44 0.28
CA GLU A 120 10.54 14.55 -0.71
C GLU A 120 11.86 13.97 -0.21
N ILE A 121 12.71 14.81 0.40
CA ILE A 121 13.97 14.37 0.97
C ILE A 121 13.72 13.32 2.05
N LYS A 122 12.80 13.61 2.98
CA LYS A 122 12.46 12.72 4.08
C LYS A 122 11.91 11.38 3.57
N ALA A 123 10.95 11.42 2.63
CA ALA A 123 10.36 10.21 2.06
C ALA A 123 11.39 9.33 1.34
N VAL A 124 12.29 9.93 0.54
CA VAL A 124 13.36 9.20 -0.14
C VAL A 124 14.35 8.61 0.86
N ALA A 125 14.71 9.37 1.90
CA ALA A 125 15.65 8.92 2.91
C ALA A 125 15.11 7.74 3.72
N GLU A 126 13.85 7.80 4.15
CA GLU A 126 13.14 6.70 4.83
C GLU A 126 13.06 5.45 3.94
N TRP A 127 12.70 5.63 2.65
CA TRP A 127 12.62 4.53 1.69
C TRP A 127 13.98 3.86 1.43
N LEU A 128 15.05 4.65 1.33
CA LEU A 128 16.42 4.14 1.17
C LEU A 128 16.93 3.45 2.45
N ALA A 129 16.58 3.95 3.63
CA ALA A 129 16.93 3.32 4.91
C ALA A 129 16.29 1.94 5.10
N ALA A 130 15.19 1.66 4.41
CA ALA A 130 14.57 0.33 4.41
C ALA A 130 15.32 -0.69 3.52
N LYS A 131 16.23 -0.25 2.64
CA LYS A 131 17.01 -1.13 1.74
C LYS A 131 18.23 -1.71 2.47
N LYS A 132 18.16 -2.96 2.93
CA LYS A 132 19.17 -3.60 3.78
C LYS A 132 19.92 -4.75 3.10
#